data_AF-A0AAW5EKR3-F1
#
_entry.id   AF-A0AAW5EKR3-F1
#
_cell.length_a   1.000
_cell.length_b   1.000
_cell.length_c   1.000
_cell.angle_alpha   90.00
_cell.angle_beta   90.00
_cell.angle_gamma   90.00
#
_symmetry.space_group_name_H-M   'P 1'
#
loop_
_entity.id
_entity.type
_entity.pdbx_description
1 polymer ?
#
loop_
_entity_poly.entity_id
_entity_poly.type
_entity_poly.pdbx_seq_one_letter_code
_entity_poly.pdbx_strand_id
1 'polypeptide(L)'
;DYLRCAAIAKIAPAMQGVIAHAKRGGYILGICNGFQILLESGLLEGAMKHNNNLSFISKNQNLRVVSNDNVFLKNFQKDEIINLPVAHGEGNYYADEATLKKMQDKDLILLK
;
A
#
# COMPACT_ATOMS: atom_id res chain seq x y z
N ASP A 1 23.74 8.09 3.05
CA ASP A 1 23.56 6.63 2.89
C ASP A 1 22.42 6.10 3.73
N TYR A 2 21.21 6.11 3.19
CA TYR A 2 20.06 5.43 3.79
C TYR A 2 19.48 4.52 2.71
N LEU A 3 19.94 3.27 2.69
CA LEU A 3 19.21 2.23 1.94
C LEU A 3 17.80 2.16 2.51
N ARG A 4 16.78 2.27 1.66
CA ARG A 4 15.38 2.10 2.10
C ARG A 4 15.23 0.74 2.76
N CYS A 5 14.73 0.69 4.00
CA CYS A 5 14.54 -0.57 4.73
C CYS A 5 13.73 -1.58 3.93
N ALA A 6 12.75 -1.13 3.15
CA ALA A 6 11.96 -1.97 2.25
C ALA A 6 12.78 -2.60 1.11
N ALA A 7 13.73 -1.85 0.53
CA ALA A 7 14.60 -2.33 -0.54
C ALA A 7 15.62 -3.39 -0.06
N ILE A 8 15.98 -3.39 1.22
CA ILE A 8 16.75 -4.47 1.86
C ILE A 8 15.81 -5.61 2.27
N ALA A 9 14.65 -5.32 2.82
CA ALA A 9 13.71 -6.33 3.28
C ALA A 9 13.20 -7.23 2.14
N LYS A 10 13.11 -6.73 0.91
CA LYS A 10 12.69 -7.54 -0.26
C LYS A 10 13.60 -8.75 -0.54
N ILE A 11 14.88 -8.68 -0.16
CA ILE A 11 15.85 -9.78 -0.34
C ILE A 11 15.96 -10.69 0.90
N ALA A 12 15.21 -10.41 1.97
CA ALA A 12 15.21 -11.25 3.16
C ALA A 12 14.65 -12.65 2.85
N PRO A 13 15.21 -13.74 3.42
CA PRO A 13 14.70 -15.10 3.19
C PRO A 13 13.19 -15.26 3.43
N ALA A 14 12.63 -14.52 4.38
CA ALA A 14 11.19 -14.50 4.67
C ALA A 14 10.33 -14.10 3.45
N MET A 15 10.86 -13.25 2.55
CA MET A 15 10.13 -12.83 1.34
C MET A 15 9.90 -13.96 0.35
N GLN A 16 10.73 -15.01 0.35
CA GLN A 16 10.47 -16.19 -0.47
C GLN A 16 9.14 -16.85 -0.10
N GLY A 17 8.85 -16.93 1.21
CA GLY A 17 7.59 -17.45 1.72
C GLY A 17 6.39 -16.56 1.34
N VAL A 18 6.55 -15.23 1.45
CA VAL A 18 5.52 -14.26 1.06
C VAL A 18 5.20 -14.36 -0.43
N ILE A 19 6.23 -14.41 -1.29
CA ILE A 19 6.05 -14.56 -2.74
C ILE A 19 5.41 -15.91 -3.08
N ALA A 20 5.83 -16.99 -2.42
CA ALA A 20 5.22 -18.30 -2.62
C ALA A 20 3.74 -18.33 -2.19
N HIS A 21 3.39 -17.65 -1.10
CA HIS A 21 2.01 -17.47 -0.66
C HIS A 21 1.17 -16.69 -1.68
N ALA A 22 1.71 -15.58 -2.20
CA ALA A 22 1.08 -14.80 -3.26
C ALA A 22 0.79 -15.66 -4.51
N LYS A 23 1.78 -16.43 -4.96
CA LYS A 23 1.66 -17.29 -6.16
C LYS A 23 0.62 -18.40 -6.02
N ARG A 24 0.29 -18.81 -4.79
CA ARG A 24 -0.77 -19.80 -4.51
C ARG A 24 -2.16 -19.17 -4.35
N GLY A 25 -2.30 -17.85 -4.59
CA GLY A 25 -3.56 -17.13 -4.43
C GLY A 25 -3.88 -16.73 -2.99
N GLY A 26 -2.87 -16.75 -2.10
CA GLY A 26 -3.05 -16.33 -0.72
C GLY A 26 -3.20 -14.81 -0.59
N TYR A 27 -4.02 -14.37 0.38
CA TYR A 27 -4.20 -12.95 0.67
C TYR A 27 -2.99 -12.38 1.42
N ILE A 28 -2.59 -11.15 1.05
CA ILE A 28 -1.47 -10.41 1.64
C ILE A 28 -1.92 -8.98 1.94
N LEU A 29 -1.61 -8.50 3.14
CA LEU A 29 -1.85 -7.13 3.55
C LEU A 29 -0.53 -6.49 3.99
N GLY A 30 -0.08 -5.45 3.29
CA GLY A 30 1.09 -4.66 3.66
C GLY A 30 0.68 -3.33 4.26
N ILE A 31 1.11 -3.04 5.49
CA ILE A 31 0.78 -1.80 6.21
C ILE A 31 2.06 -0.99 6.43
N CYS A 32 2.02 0.32 6.13
CA CYS A 32 3.18 1.23 6.26
C CYS A 32 4.41 0.68 5.52
N ASN A 33 5.50 0.33 6.21
CA ASN A 33 6.69 -0.27 5.60
C ASN A 33 6.39 -1.62 4.91
N GLY A 34 5.36 -2.35 5.35
CA GLY A 34 4.89 -3.55 4.67
C GLY A 34 4.39 -3.26 3.26
N PHE A 35 3.67 -2.15 3.05
CA PHE A 35 3.23 -1.72 1.72
C PHE A 35 4.42 -1.37 0.82
N GLN A 36 5.42 -0.66 1.38
CA GLN A 36 6.67 -0.35 0.68
C GLN A 36 7.39 -1.62 0.22
N ILE A 37 7.46 -2.66 1.06
CA ILE A 37 8.06 -3.95 0.71
C ILE A 37 7.34 -4.62 -0.47
N LEU A 38 6.00 -4.54 -0.51
CA LEU A 38 5.23 -5.10 -1.62
C LEU A 38 5.51 -4.39 -2.95
N LEU A 39 5.68 -3.07 -2.93
CA LEU A 39 6.09 -2.30 -4.12
C LEU A 39 7.52 -2.67 -4.54
N GLU A 40 8.47 -2.65 -3.60
CA GLU A 40 9.89 -2.90 -3.87
C GLU A 40 10.17 -4.35 -4.31
N SER A 41 9.31 -5.31 -3.95
CA SER A 41 9.36 -6.70 -4.39
C SER A 41 8.63 -6.97 -5.72
N GLY A 42 7.93 -5.98 -6.28
CA GLY A 42 7.16 -6.11 -7.52
C GLY A 42 5.85 -6.88 -7.36
N LEU A 43 5.39 -7.11 -6.13
CA LEU A 43 4.05 -7.67 -5.86
C LEU A 43 2.94 -6.63 -6.08
N LEU A 44 3.29 -5.34 -5.99
CA LEU A 44 2.42 -4.21 -6.33
C LEU A 44 3.14 -3.26 -7.31
N GLU A 45 2.37 -2.56 -8.14
CA GLU A 45 2.88 -1.55 -9.06
C GLU A 45 3.04 -0.19 -8.35
N GLY A 46 4.03 0.61 -8.77
CA GLY A 46 4.29 1.96 -8.27
C GLY A 46 5.44 2.03 -7.26
N ALA A 47 5.57 3.17 -6.59
CA ALA A 47 6.62 3.44 -5.61
C ALA A 47 6.18 4.46 -4.56
N MET A 48 6.83 4.44 -3.39
CA MET A 48 6.66 5.49 -2.38
C MET A 48 7.72 6.57 -2.53
N LYS A 49 7.29 7.82 -2.45
CA LYS A 49 8.14 9.01 -2.35
C LYS A 49 8.07 9.57 -0.93
N HIS A 50 9.05 10.41 -0.60
CA HIS A 50 8.95 11.26 0.59
C HIS A 50 7.68 12.10 0.53
N ASN A 51 7.12 12.39 1.71
CA ASN A 51 6.01 13.33 1.82
C ASN A 51 6.40 14.67 1.16
N ASN A 52 5.45 15.37 0.53
CA ASN A 52 5.75 16.62 -0.20
C ASN A 52 6.40 17.70 0.67
N ASN A 53 6.08 17.74 1.97
CA ASN A 53 6.65 18.64 2.96
C ASN A 53 7.93 18.10 3.62
N LEU A 54 8.43 16.95 3.16
CA LEU A 54 9.60 16.22 3.67
C LEU A 54 9.57 15.91 5.19
N SER A 55 8.40 16.03 5.81
CA SER A 55 8.22 15.90 7.25
C SER A 55 7.47 14.61 7.59
N PHE A 56 7.83 14.00 8.72
CA PHE A 56 7.08 12.87 9.25
C PHE A 56 5.68 13.31 9.69
N ILE A 57 4.66 12.53 9.30
CA ILE A 57 3.27 12.77 9.69
C ILE A 57 2.86 11.69 10.69
N SER A 58 2.34 12.11 11.86
CA SER A 58 1.72 11.25 12.87
C SER A 58 0.39 11.85 13.29
N LYS A 59 -0.72 11.34 12.76
CA LYS A 59 -2.07 11.84 13.08
C LYS A 59 -3.13 10.82 12.72
N ASN A 60 -4.35 11.03 13.19
CA ASN A 60 -5.51 10.33 12.66
C ASN A 60 -5.98 11.01 11.36
N GLN A 61 -6.30 10.19 10.37
CA GLN A 61 -6.77 10.63 9.05
C GLN A 61 -8.12 9.98 8.76
N ASN A 62 -9.08 10.81 8.34
CA ASN A 62 -10.34 10.31 7.80
C ASN A 62 -10.11 9.86 6.36
N LEU A 63 -10.56 8.65 6.05
CA LEU A 63 -10.53 8.04 4.73
C LEU A 63 -11.92 7.50 4.40
N ARG A 64 -12.30 7.60 3.14
CA ARG A 64 -13.54 7.06 2.59
C ARG A 64 -13.29 5.69 1.99
N VAL A 65 -14.13 4.72 2.35
CA VAL A 65 -14.17 3.41 1.69
C VAL A 65 -14.83 3.56 0.32
N VAL A 66 -14.03 3.52 -0.75
CA VAL A 66 -14.52 3.71 -2.13
C VAL A 66 -14.77 2.39 -2.85
N SER A 67 -14.10 1.30 -2.43
CA SER A 67 -14.33 -0.06 -2.89
C SER A 67 -14.32 -1.04 -1.71
N ASN A 68 -15.38 -1.84 -1.59
CA ASN A 68 -15.58 -2.81 -0.51
C ASN A 68 -15.86 -4.24 -1.01
N ASP A 69 -15.90 -4.50 -2.33
CA ASP A 69 -16.06 -5.85 -2.89
C ASP A 69 -14.72 -6.61 -2.88
N ASN A 70 -14.17 -6.79 -1.68
CA ASN A 70 -12.89 -7.49 -1.47
C ASN A 70 -12.81 -8.06 -0.05
N VAL A 71 -11.90 -9.03 0.15
CA VAL A 71 -11.76 -9.74 1.43
C VAL A 71 -11.41 -8.82 2.62
N PHE A 72 -10.75 -7.69 2.36
CA PHE A 72 -10.23 -6.80 3.40
C PHE A 72 -11.28 -5.78 3.89
N LEU A 73 -12.15 -5.31 3.00
CA LEU A 73 -13.11 -4.24 3.31
C LEU A 73 -14.59 -4.64 3.18
N LYS A 74 -14.92 -5.91 2.89
CA LYS A 74 -16.31 -6.39 2.77
C LYS A 74 -17.25 -6.13 3.94
N ASN A 75 -16.71 -5.84 5.13
CA ASN A 75 -17.51 -5.55 6.32
C ASN A 75 -17.80 -4.04 6.49
N PHE A 76 -17.18 -3.18 5.68
CA PHE A 76 -17.47 -1.75 5.64
C PHE A 76 -18.53 -1.44 4.60
N GLN A 77 -19.26 -0.34 4.81
CA GLN A 77 -20.17 0.19 3.82
C GLN A 77 -19.42 0.99 2.76
N LYS A 78 -19.93 0.98 1.53
CA LYS A 78 -19.44 1.90 0.50
C LYS A 78 -19.73 3.34 0.95
N ASP A 79 -18.78 4.23 0.71
CA ASP A 79 -18.79 5.63 1.16
C ASP A 79 -18.67 5.85 2.67
N GLU A 80 -18.45 4.79 3.46
CA GLU A 80 -18.18 4.91 4.88
C GLU A 80 -16.90 5.71 5.14
N ILE A 81 -16.95 6.65 6.10
CA ILE A 81 -15.78 7.39 6.56
C ILE A 81 -15.19 6.69 7.78
N ILE A 82 -13.98 6.16 7.62
CA ILE A 82 -13.22 5.52 8.69
C ILE A 82 -12.08 6.43 9.16
N ASN A 83 -11.76 6.37 10.44
CA ASN A 83 -10.65 7.11 11.03
C ASN A 83 -9.48 6.15 11.28
N LEU A 84 -8.34 6.37 10.62
CA LEU A 84 -7.16 5.52 10.75
C LEU A 84 -5.93 6.34 11.19
N PRO A 85 -5.10 5.81 12.12
CA PRO A 85 -3.83 6.43 12.45
C PRO A 85 -2.84 6.27 11.28
N VAL A 86 -2.17 7.36 10.91
CA VAL A 86 -1.08 7.36 9.92
C VAL A 86 0.22 7.80 10.58
N ALA A 87 1.32 7.11 10.26
CA ALA A 87 2.66 7.36 10.79
C ALA A 87 3.71 7.08 9.70
N HIS A 88 4.09 8.10 8.92
CA HIS A 88 5.03 7.91 7.80
C HIS A 88 5.82 9.18 7.42
N GLY A 89 7.07 8.99 6.99
CA GLY A 89 7.88 10.00 6.28
C GLY A 89 7.85 9.82 4.75
N GLU A 90 7.52 8.61 4.29
CA GLU A 90 7.47 8.21 2.88
C GLU A 90 6.09 7.62 2.53
N GLY A 91 5.05 8.45 2.61
CA GLY A 91 3.65 8.06 2.35
C GLY A 91 3.09 8.54 1.02
N ASN A 92 3.89 9.18 0.18
CA ASN A 92 3.44 9.74 -1.09
C ASN A 92 3.54 8.70 -2.20
N TYR A 93 2.45 7.95 -2.45
CA TYR A 93 2.40 6.96 -3.51
C TYR A 93 2.52 7.62 -4.89
N TYR A 94 3.30 7.00 -5.78
CA TYR A 94 3.51 7.43 -7.14
C TYR A 94 3.46 6.26 -8.11
N ALA A 95 2.73 6.44 -9.20
CA ALA A 95 2.78 5.62 -10.39
C ALA A 95 2.56 6.53 -11.62
N ASP A 96 2.89 6.05 -12.81
CA ASP A 96 2.58 6.77 -14.04
C ASP A 96 1.06 6.85 -14.30
N GLU A 97 0.65 7.76 -15.18
CA GLU A 97 -0.76 8.00 -15.47
C GLU A 97 -1.48 6.77 -16.01
N ALA A 98 -0.79 5.96 -16.83
CA ALA A 98 -1.34 4.74 -17.39
C ALA A 98 -1.65 3.70 -16.29
N THR A 99 -0.75 3.55 -15.33
CA THR A 99 -0.88 2.66 -14.17
C THR A 99 -2.00 3.15 -13.26
N LEU A 100 -2.04 4.45 -12.93
CA LEU A 100 -3.11 5.02 -12.11
C LEU A 100 -4.47 4.85 -12.77
N LYS A 101 -4.56 5.08 -14.08
CA LYS A 101 -5.80 4.86 -14.84
C LYS A 101 -6.23 3.40 -14.80
N LYS A 102 -5.30 2.46 -15.05
CA LYS A 102 -5.55 1.01 -14.96
C LYS A 102 -6.06 0.63 -13.57
N MET A 103 -5.47 1.17 -12.50
CA MET A 103 -5.92 0.90 -11.13
C MET A 103 -7.33 1.45 -10.87
N GLN A 104 -7.63 2.65 -11.36
CA GLN A 104 -8.95 3.25 -11.22
C GLN A 104 -10.02 2.50 -12.02
N ASP A 105 -9.71 2.08 -13.25
CA ASP A 105 -10.63 1.33 -14.14
C ASP A 105 -10.93 -0.08 -13.58
N LYS A 106 -9.96 -0.68 -12.88
CA LYS A 106 -10.07 -2.03 -12.28
C LYS A 106 -10.50 -2.04 -10.81
N ASP A 107 -10.91 -0.89 -10.28
CA ASP A 107 -11.33 -0.73 -8.88
C ASP A 107 -10.28 -1.20 -7.85
N LEU A 108 -9.00 -0.95 -8.13
CA LEU A 108 -7.87 -1.33 -7.28
C LEU A 108 -7.49 -0.25 -6.24
N ILE A 109 -8.26 0.84 -6.17
CA ILE A 109 -8.08 1.91 -5.18
C ILE A 109 -9.19 1.75 -4.15
N LEU A 110 -8.83 1.32 -2.94
CA LEU A 110 -9.81 0.91 -1.93
C LEU A 110 -10.26 2.07 -1.01
N LEU A 111 -9.34 2.99 -0.71
CA LEU A 111 -9.55 4.11 0.22
C LEU A 111 -9.17 5.45 -0.46
N LYS A 112 -9.92 6.52 -0.20
CA LYS A 112 -9.62 7.89 -0.66
C LYS A 112 -9.76 8.93 0.45
#